data_AF-A0A2X3E9R7-F1
#
_entry.id   AF-A0A2X3E9R7-F1
#
_cell.length_a   1.000
_cell.length_b   1.000
_cell.length_c   1.000
_cell.angle_alpha   90.00
_cell.angle_beta   90.00
_cell.angle_gamma   90.00
#
_symmetry.space_group_name_H-M   'P 1'
#
loop_
_entity.id
_entity.type
_entity.pdbx_description
1 polymer ?
#
loop_
_entity_poly.entity_id
_entity_poly.type
_entity_poly.pdbx_seq_one_letter_code
_entity_poly.pdbx_strand_id
1 'polypeptide(L)'
;MKKAQETKGQPTVILAHTIKGYGMGDTAEGKNIAHQVKKMNMDGVRYVRDRFNVPVADADLEKLPYVTFPEGSEEHTYLHAQRQKLNGYLPTRQPKFTEKLELPTLADFSALLEEQNKEISTTIAFVRALNVMLKNKSIKDRLVPIIADEARTFGMEGLFRQIGIYSPNGSSIPRRTVSRLLTTKKTRKARFCRKGSTSWAQAHPGWLLRPLTAPTTCR
;
A
#
# COMPACT_ATOMS: atom_id res chain seq x y z
N MET A 1 17.40 1.77 13.27
CA MET A 1 16.32 2.55 12.63
C MET A 1 16.76 3.92 12.12
N LYS A 2 17.43 4.77 12.92
CA LYS A 2 17.89 6.12 12.51
C LYS A 2 18.63 6.16 11.16
N LYS A 3 19.64 5.31 10.96
CA LYS A 3 20.37 5.19 9.69
C LYS A 3 19.45 4.92 8.48
N ALA A 4 18.42 4.09 8.65
CA ALA A 4 17.47 3.80 7.58
C ALA A 4 16.57 5.00 7.24
N GLN A 5 16.23 5.84 8.22
CA GLN A 5 15.47 7.09 8.02
C GLN A 5 16.31 8.14 7.26
N GLU A 6 17.61 8.16 7.53
CA GLU A 6 18.57 9.09 6.94
C GLU A 6 18.95 8.71 5.51
N THR A 7 19.05 7.41 5.19
CA THR A 7 19.36 6.92 3.83
C THR A 7 18.38 7.47 2.79
N LYS A 8 18.92 8.10 1.74
CA LYS A 8 18.16 8.61 0.58
C LYS A 8 18.57 7.89 -0.70
N GLY A 9 17.72 7.95 -1.73
CA GLY A 9 18.00 7.41 -3.07
C GLY A 9 17.76 5.92 -3.25
N GLN A 10 17.67 5.13 -2.17
CA GLN A 10 17.46 3.69 -2.23
C GLN A 10 16.67 3.15 -1.02
N PRO A 11 15.93 2.03 -1.15
CA PRO A 11 15.34 1.35 0.00
C PRO A 11 16.43 0.78 0.93
N THR A 12 16.11 0.65 2.22
CA THR A 12 17.00 0.04 3.22
C THR A 12 16.37 -1.24 3.74
N VAL A 13 17.16 -2.32 3.81
CA VAL A 13 16.78 -3.58 4.44
C VAL A 13 17.50 -3.69 5.79
N ILE A 14 16.79 -4.09 6.83
CA ILE A 14 17.36 -4.32 8.17
C ILE A 14 17.27 -5.82 8.45
N LEU A 15 18.43 -6.47 8.57
CA LEU A 15 18.55 -7.87 8.96
C LEU A 15 18.72 -7.93 10.49
N ALA A 16 17.61 -8.07 11.20
CA ALA A 16 17.62 -8.20 12.66
C ALA A 16 17.87 -9.65 13.05
N HIS A 17 19.08 -9.92 13.56
CA HIS A 17 19.39 -11.23 14.13
C HIS A 17 18.73 -11.36 15.50
N THR A 18 17.82 -12.33 15.64
CA THR A 18 17.05 -12.58 16.87
C THR A 18 17.01 -14.06 17.17
N ILE A 19 16.69 -14.42 18.41
CA ILE A 19 16.54 -15.80 18.85
C ILE A 19 15.06 -16.19 18.73
N LYS A 20 14.78 -17.27 17.99
CA LYS A 20 13.42 -17.84 17.91
C LYS A 20 13.01 -18.32 19.31
N GLY A 21 11.86 -17.86 19.80
CA GLY A 21 11.37 -18.20 21.14
C GLY A 21 12.16 -17.57 22.29
N TYR A 22 12.80 -16.41 22.07
CA TYR A 22 13.55 -15.69 23.11
C TYR A 22 12.76 -15.55 24.41
N GLY A 23 13.35 -15.99 25.52
CA GLY A 23 12.74 -15.91 26.85
C GLY A 23 11.63 -16.93 27.12
N MET A 24 11.45 -17.93 26.26
CA MET A 24 10.54 -19.07 26.49
C MET A 24 11.26 -20.29 27.10
N GLY A 25 12.58 -20.18 27.35
CA GLY A 25 13.39 -21.23 27.95
C GLY A 25 13.35 -22.53 27.16
N ASP A 26 13.37 -23.66 27.87
CA ASP A 26 13.37 -25.00 27.25
C ASP A 26 12.16 -25.31 26.38
N THR A 27 11.09 -24.54 26.51
CA THR A 27 9.84 -24.74 25.75
C THR A 27 10.04 -24.46 24.26
N ALA A 28 10.83 -23.44 23.90
CA ALA A 28 10.94 -23.01 22.50
C ALA A 28 12.22 -22.23 22.13
N GLU A 29 13.05 -21.83 23.09
CA GLU A 29 14.18 -20.94 22.82
C GLU A 29 15.28 -21.65 22.02
N GLY A 30 15.59 -21.13 20.83
CA GLY A 30 16.61 -21.69 19.93
C GLY A 30 16.27 -23.07 19.34
N LYS A 31 15.07 -23.60 19.60
CA LYS A 31 14.67 -24.93 19.12
C LYS A 31 13.88 -24.83 17.81
N ASN A 32 14.21 -25.70 16.85
CA ASN A 32 13.48 -25.81 15.58
C ASN A 32 12.31 -26.80 15.69
N ILE A 33 11.57 -26.74 16.80
CA ILE A 33 10.35 -27.52 17.01
C ILE A 33 9.28 -26.95 16.05
N ALA A 34 8.46 -27.83 15.47
CA ALA A 34 7.35 -27.45 14.60
C ALA A 34 6.49 -26.37 15.29
N HIS A 35 6.01 -25.39 14.52
CA HIS A 35 5.30 -24.18 14.95
C HIS A 35 3.93 -24.42 15.66
N GLN A 36 3.73 -25.58 16.28
CA GLN A 36 2.53 -25.97 16.99
C GLN A 36 2.86 -26.50 18.38
N VAL A 37 3.56 -25.73 19.21
CA VAL A 37 3.50 -25.95 20.67
C VAL A 37 2.07 -25.56 21.10
N LYS A 38 1.12 -26.47 20.89
CA LYS A 38 -0.32 -26.26 21.09
C LYS A 38 -0.71 -26.22 22.58
N LYS A 39 0.23 -26.50 23.48
CA LYS A 39 0.06 -26.51 24.94
C LYS A 39 1.31 -25.94 25.59
N MET A 40 1.19 -24.76 26.19
CA MET A 40 2.18 -24.22 27.10
C MET A 40 1.84 -24.73 28.50
N ASN A 41 2.78 -25.40 29.17
CA ASN A 41 2.58 -25.85 30.56
C ASN A 41 2.74 -24.66 31.53
N MET A 42 2.15 -24.76 32.72
CA MET A 42 2.21 -23.70 33.76
C MET A 42 3.64 -23.40 34.20
N ASP A 43 4.55 -24.38 34.15
CA ASP A 43 5.97 -24.16 34.41
C ASP A 43 6.61 -23.20 33.39
N GLY A 44 6.19 -23.28 32.12
CA GLY A 44 6.62 -22.35 31.08
C GLY A 44 6.09 -20.94 31.30
N VAL A 45 4.83 -20.82 31.75
CA VAL A 45 4.23 -19.52 32.13
C VAL A 45 4.98 -18.89 33.30
N ARG A 46 5.29 -19.69 34.34
CA ARG A 46 6.06 -19.26 35.51
C ARG A 46 7.45 -18.79 35.09
N TYR A 47 8.15 -19.56 34.26
CA TYR A 47 9.45 -19.19 33.71
C TYR A 47 9.41 -17.83 33.00
N VAL A 48 8.42 -17.61 32.11
CA VAL A 48 8.27 -16.32 31.40
C VAL A 48 8.01 -15.17 32.38
N ARG A 49 7.13 -15.36 33.36
CA ARG A 49 6.83 -14.34 34.38
C ARG A 49 8.09 -13.97 35.16
N ASP A 50 8.87 -14.94 35.61
CA ASP A 50 10.10 -14.71 36.37
C ASP A 50 11.19 -14.09 35.49
N ARG A 51 11.34 -14.57 34.25
CA ARG A 51 12.36 -14.11 33.28
C ARG A 51 12.20 -12.65 32.86
N PHE A 52 10.96 -12.16 32.80
CA PHE A 52 10.63 -10.78 32.44
C PHE A 52 10.14 -9.94 33.64
N ASN A 53 10.23 -10.49 34.86
CA ASN A 53 9.82 -9.82 36.09
C ASN A 53 8.39 -9.25 36.01
N VAL A 54 7.46 -10.02 35.44
CA VAL A 54 6.08 -9.58 35.24
C VAL A 54 5.37 -9.49 36.60
N PRO A 55 4.69 -8.37 36.93
CA PRO A 55 4.10 -8.14 38.24
C PRO A 55 2.78 -8.91 38.42
N VAL A 56 2.87 -10.24 38.48
CA VAL A 56 1.74 -11.15 38.69
C VAL A 56 2.08 -12.10 39.84
N ALA A 57 1.20 -12.18 40.83
CA ALA A 57 1.36 -13.07 41.97
C ALA A 57 1.20 -14.55 41.58
N ASP A 58 1.90 -15.45 42.26
CA ASP A 58 1.83 -16.90 42.07
C ASP A 58 0.39 -17.43 42.08
N ALA A 59 -0.42 -16.96 43.01
CA ALA A 59 -1.81 -17.39 43.20
C ALA A 59 -2.74 -17.04 42.03
N ASP A 60 -2.40 -16.02 41.25
CA ASP A 60 -3.20 -15.58 40.12
C ASP A 60 -2.68 -16.12 38.79
N LEU A 61 -1.51 -16.77 38.76
CA LEU A 61 -0.86 -17.20 37.52
C LEU A 61 -1.71 -18.21 36.73
N GLU A 62 -2.43 -19.10 37.41
CA GLU A 62 -3.33 -20.08 36.79
C GLU A 62 -4.51 -19.44 36.05
N LYS A 63 -4.90 -18.21 36.43
CA LYS A 63 -5.99 -17.46 35.78
C LYS A 63 -5.55 -16.78 34.49
N LEU A 64 -4.24 -16.77 34.20
CA LEU A 64 -3.63 -16.07 33.07
C LEU A 64 -4.08 -14.60 32.96
N PRO A 65 -3.89 -13.79 34.02
CA PRO A 65 -4.43 -12.44 34.08
C PRO A 65 -3.73 -11.51 33.09
N TYR A 66 -4.49 -10.56 32.57
CA TYR A 66 -3.92 -9.43 31.83
C TYR A 66 -3.33 -8.41 32.81
N VAL A 67 -2.12 -7.94 32.51
CA VAL A 67 -1.49 -6.82 33.23
C VAL A 67 -1.93 -5.51 32.56
N THR A 68 -2.31 -4.55 33.39
CA THR A 68 -2.62 -3.17 32.96
C THR A 68 -1.78 -2.20 33.78
N PHE A 69 -1.48 -1.04 33.19
CA PHE A 69 -0.82 0.04 33.91
C PHE A 69 -1.89 1.04 34.35
N PRO A 70 -2.06 1.27 35.67
CA PRO A 70 -3.03 2.25 36.17
C PRO A 70 -2.76 3.66 35.66
N GLU A 71 -3.82 4.45 35.49
CA GLU A 71 -3.67 5.87 35.18
C GLU A 71 -2.84 6.57 36.28
N GLY A 72 -1.85 7.35 35.85
CA GLY A 72 -0.92 8.04 36.77
C GLY A 72 0.34 7.24 37.14
N SER A 73 0.45 5.96 36.77
CA SER A 73 1.71 5.22 36.90
C SER A 73 2.79 5.78 35.95
N GLU A 74 4.05 5.52 36.28
CA GLU A 74 5.18 5.94 35.43
C GLU A 74 5.10 5.29 34.05
N GLU A 75 4.78 3.99 34.00
CA GLU A 75 4.66 3.21 32.76
C GLU A 75 3.51 3.69 31.89
N HIS A 76 2.34 3.96 32.48
CA HIS A 76 1.20 4.52 31.77
C HIS A 76 1.58 5.88 31.17
N THR A 77 2.14 6.77 31.98
CA THR A 77 2.54 8.12 31.54
C THR A 77 3.57 8.05 30.41
N TYR A 78 4.61 7.22 30.54
CA TYR A 78 5.64 7.07 29.53
C TYR A 78 5.08 6.46 28.23
N LEU A 79 4.31 5.39 28.31
CA LEU A 79 3.72 4.71 27.16
C LEU A 79 2.88 5.69 26.32
N HIS A 80 1.96 6.40 26.97
CA HIS A 80 1.06 7.33 26.30
C HIS A 80 1.80 8.58 25.79
N ALA A 81 2.76 9.13 26.53
CA ALA A 81 3.57 10.27 26.09
C ALA A 81 4.38 9.96 24.82
N GLN A 82 5.00 8.78 24.74
CA GLN A 82 5.76 8.39 23.55
C GLN A 82 4.86 8.18 22.33
N ARG A 83 3.65 7.65 22.52
CA ARG A 83 2.66 7.55 21.43
C ARG A 83 2.18 8.92 20.98
N GLN A 84 1.92 9.85 21.90
CA GLN A 84 1.53 11.23 21.57
C GLN A 84 2.62 11.96 20.76
N LYS A 85 3.90 11.82 21.14
CA LYS A 85 5.03 12.35 20.34
C LYS A 85 5.10 11.79 18.92
N LEU A 86 4.52 10.61 18.69
CA LEU A 86 4.44 9.91 17.40
C LEU A 86 3.04 9.98 16.77
N ASN A 87 2.28 11.06 17.05
CA ASN A 87 0.97 11.35 16.47
C ASN A 87 -0.15 10.35 16.82
N GLY A 88 -0.05 9.67 17.98
CA GLY A 88 -1.12 8.81 18.50
C GLY A 88 -0.85 7.31 18.34
N TYR A 89 -1.91 6.50 18.27
CA TYR A 89 -1.81 5.03 18.24
C TYR A 89 -1.88 4.45 16.82
N LEU A 90 -1.11 3.39 16.61
CA LEU A 90 -1.08 2.60 15.38
C LEU A 90 -1.02 1.10 15.74
N PRO A 91 -1.69 0.22 14.99
CA PRO A 91 -2.42 0.50 13.75
C PRO A 91 -3.82 1.06 13.96
N THR A 92 -4.20 2.07 13.16
CA THR A 92 -5.56 2.62 13.09
C THR A 92 -5.99 2.69 11.64
N ARG A 93 -7.25 2.37 11.32
CA ARG A 93 -7.78 2.42 9.95
C ARG A 93 -8.97 3.37 9.87
N GLN A 94 -8.91 4.33 8.95
CA GLN A 94 -10.07 5.15 8.60
C GLN A 94 -10.94 4.39 7.58
N PRO A 95 -12.22 4.12 7.88
CA PRO A 95 -13.06 3.30 7.01
C PRO A 95 -13.59 4.05 5.78
N LYS A 96 -13.75 5.37 5.87
CA LYS A 96 -14.29 6.23 4.82
C LYS A 96 -13.38 7.45 4.63
N PHE A 97 -13.35 7.96 3.40
CA PHE A 97 -12.76 9.27 3.10
C PHE A 97 -13.73 10.38 3.52
N THR A 98 -13.19 11.57 3.81
CA THR A 98 -13.97 12.71 4.32
C THR A 98 -14.46 13.67 3.24
N GLU A 99 -13.78 13.72 2.11
CA GLU A 99 -14.07 14.65 1.02
C GLU A 99 -15.28 14.21 0.18
N LYS A 100 -16.15 15.15 -0.17
CA LYS A 100 -17.23 14.88 -1.12
C LYS A 100 -16.70 15.04 -2.55
N LEU A 101 -16.87 14.00 -3.38
CA LEU A 101 -16.49 14.02 -4.79
C LEU A 101 -17.70 14.32 -5.65
N GLU A 102 -17.58 15.32 -6.52
CA GLU A 102 -18.60 15.66 -7.52
C GLU A 102 -18.38 14.78 -8.75
N LEU A 103 -19.01 13.60 -8.73
CA LEU A 103 -18.88 12.59 -9.77
C LEU A 103 -19.57 13.03 -11.06
N PRO A 104 -19.09 12.59 -12.24
CA PRO A 104 -19.80 12.80 -13.48
C PRO A 104 -21.17 12.12 -13.42
N THR A 105 -22.19 12.81 -13.93
CA THR A 105 -23.55 12.30 -14.02
C THR A 105 -23.66 11.33 -15.20
N LEU A 106 -24.73 10.52 -15.24
CA LEU A 106 -24.98 9.64 -16.38
C LEU A 106 -25.12 10.43 -17.70
N ALA A 107 -25.65 11.66 -17.64
CA ALA A 107 -25.78 12.54 -18.78
C ALA A 107 -24.43 12.95 -19.40
N ASP A 108 -23.37 13.04 -18.60
CA ASP A 108 -22.01 13.33 -19.11
C ASP A 108 -21.49 12.22 -20.04
N PHE A 109 -22.10 11.02 -19.98
CA PHE A 109 -21.80 9.87 -20.82
C PHE A 109 -22.78 9.70 -21.99
N SER A 110 -23.64 10.68 -22.30
CA SER A 110 -24.70 10.57 -23.32
C SER A 110 -24.24 10.01 -24.67
N ALA A 111 -23.07 10.45 -25.16
CA ALA A 111 -22.49 9.99 -26.42
C ALA A 111 -22.15 8.48 -26.45
N LEU A 112 -22.13 7.81 -25.29
CA LEU A 112 -21.98 6.34 -25.18
C LEU A 112 -23.31 5.61 -24.97
N LEU A 113 -24.37 6.34 -24.61
CA LEU A 113 -25.72 5.79 -24.41
C LEU A 113 -26.53 5.78 -25.70
N GLU A 114 -26.16 6.61 -26.67
CA GLU A 114 -26.74 6.64 -28.01
C GLU A 114 -26.20 5.50 -28.89
N GLU A 115 -27.00 5.09 -29.87
CA GLU A 115 -26.58 4.13 -30.89
C GLU A 115 -25.36 4.66 -31.66
N GLN A 116 -24.36 3.81 -31.82
CA GLN A 116 -23.09 4.21 -32.42
C GLN A 116 -23.16 4.08 -33.93
N ASN A 117 -22.82 5.15 -34.64
CA ASN A 117 -22.75 5.17 -36.11
C ASN A 117 -21.71 4.20 -36.71
N LYS A 118 -20.84 3.61 -35.89
CA LYS A 118 -19.82 2.65 -36.29
C LYS A 118 -19.76 1.54 -35.25
N GLU A 119 -19.46 0.33 -35.71
CA GLU A 119 -19.12 -0.77 -34.83
C GLU A 119 -17.90 -0.40 -33.98
N ILE A 120 -18.08 -0.48 -32.65
CA ILE A 120 -17.01 -0.27 -31.67
C ILE A 120 -16.96 -1.46 -30.72
N SER A 121 -15.76 -1.77 -30.24
CA SER A 121 -15.60 -2.75 -29.16
C SER A 121 -15.89 -2.12 -27.79
N THR A 122 -16.21 -2.96 -26.81
CA THR A 122 -16.37 -2.53 -25.41
C THR A 122 -15.09 -1.89 -24.84
N THR A 123 -13.91 -2.29 -25.32
CA THR A 123 -12.62 -1.65 -24.99
C THR A 123 -12.58 -0.20 -25.47
N ILE A 124 -13.06 0.08 -26.69
CA ILE A 124 -13.15 1.46 -27.21
C ILE A 124 -14.15 2.27 -26.39
N ALA A 125 -15.30 1.67 -26.03
CA ALA A 125 -16.28 2.31 -25.15
C ALA A 125 -15.68 2.64 -23.76
N PHE A 126 -14.88 1.73 -23.18
CA PHE A 126 -14.18 1.96 -21.92
C PHE A 126 -13.20 3.14 -21.99
N VAL A 127 -12.38 3.22 -23.05
CA VAL A 127 -11.45 4.35 -23.24
C VAL A 127 -12.21 5.67 -23.41
N ARG A 128 -13.34 5.66 -24.12
CA ARG A 128 -14.22 6.84 -24.24
C ARG A 128 -14.83 7.25 -22.90
N ALA A 129 -15.30 6.30 -22.09
CA ALA A 129 -15.81 6.57 -20.74
C ALA A 129 -14.71 7.17 -19.84
N LEU A 130 -13.49 6.64 -19.92
CA LEU A 130 -12.35 7.18 -19.19
C LEU A 130 -12.01 8.62 -19.63
N ASN A 131 -12.17 8.95 -20.92
CA ASN A 131 -12.01 10.33 -21.41
C ASN A 131 -13.07 11.30 -20.86
N VAL A 132 -14.32 10.85 -20.68
CA VAL A 132 -15.35 11.64 -20.00
C VAL A 132 -14.94 11.92 -18.56
N MET A 133 -14.50 10.90 -17.83
CA MET A 133 -14.03 11.05 -16.45
C MET A 133 -12.79 11.95 -16.34
N LEU A 134 -11.89 11.92 -17.32
CA LEU A 134 -10.72 12.81 -17.40
C LEU A 134 -11.05 14.27 -17.68
N LYS A 135 -12.27 14.59 -18.12
CA LYS A 135 -12.76 15.97 -18.27
C LYS A 135 -13.41 16.50 -16.98
N ASN A 136 -13.89 15.63 -16.09
CA ASN A 136 -14.51 16.03 -14.83
C ASN A 136 -13.48 16.70 -13.90
N LYS A 137 -13.77 17.93 -13.45
CA LYS A 137 -12.83 18.73 -12.64
C LYS A 137 -12.52 18.13 -11.27
N SER A 138 -13.44 17.37 -10.68
CA SER A 138 -13.31 16.78 -9.34
C SER A 138 -12.41 15.53 -9.32
N ILE A 139 -12.54 14.66 -10.33
CA ILE A 139 -11.89 13.35 -10.33
C ILE A 139 -10.76 13.18 -11.36
N LYS A 140 -10.61 14.06 -12.34
CA LYS A 140 -9.62 13.91 -13.44
C LYS A 140 -8.18 13.63 -12.96
N ASP A 141 -7.78 14.22 -11.83
CA ASP A 141 -6.42 14.08 -11.28
C ASP A 141 -6.28 12.88 -10.33
N ARG A 142 -7.39 12.24 -9.97
CA ARG A 142 -7.45 11.04 -9.11
C ARG A 142 -7.39 9.75 -9.91
N LEU A 143 -7.90 9.78 -11.14
CA LEU A 143 -7.87 8.65 -12.08
C LEU A 143 -6.43 8.27 -12.41
N VAL A 144 -6.10 6.99 -12.24
CA VAL A 144 -4.85 6.42 -12.75
C VAL A 144 -5.11 5.17 -13.56
N PRO A 145 -5.05 5.32 -14.89
CA PRO A 145 -4.97 4.18 -15.79
C PRO A 145 -3.64 3.46 -15.56
N ILE A 146 -3.73 2.15 -15.33
CA ILE A 146 -2.58 1.25 -15.21
C ILE A 146 -2.63 0.30 -16.40
N ILE A 147 -1.53 0.19 -17.14
CA ILE A 147 -1.38 -0.82 -18.20
C ILE A 147 -0.07 -1.58 -18.01
N ALA A 148 -0.14 -2.89 -18.25
CA ALA A 148 1.02 -3.75 -18.42
C ALA A 148 1.44 -3.74 -19.91
N ASP A 149 2.28 -2.77 -20.27
CA ASP A 149 2.93 -2.60 -21.58
C ASP A 149 2.06 -2.37 -22.84
N GLU A 150 0.93 -3.07 -22.99
CA GLU A 150 0.13 -3.22 -24.22
C GLU A 150 -0.86 -2.08 -24.50
N ALA A 151 -0.41 -0.84 -24.38
CA ALA A 151 -1.32 0.31 -24.52
C ALA A 151 -1.90 0.51 -25.92
N ARG A 152 -1.20 0.07 -26.98
CA ARG A 152 -1.71 0.13 -28.36
C ARG A 152 -2.83 -0.85 -28.60
N THR A 153 -2.70 -2.07 -28.07
CA THR A 153 -3.71 -3.13 -28.18
C THR A 153 -5.06 -2.68 -27.63
N PHE A 154 -5.04 -1.90 -26.54
CA PHE A 154 -6.27 -1.39 -25.92
C PHE A 154 -6.69 0.00 -26.42
N GLY A 155 -6.07 0.55 -27.47
CA GLY A 155 -6.43 1.87 -28.00
C GLY A 155 -6.16 3.03 -27.03
N MET A 156 -5.30 2.83 -26.03
CA MET A 156 -5.00 3.82 -24.99
C MET A 156 -3.88 4.79 -25.38
N GLU A 157 -3.33 4.67 -26.58
CA GLU A 157 -2.26 5.55 -27.08
C GLU A 157 -2.66 7.03 -27.13
N GLY A 158 -3.94 7.33 -27.36
CA GLY A 158 -4.46 8.70 -27.34
C GLY A 158 -4.33 9.36 -25.96
N LEU A 159 -4.43 8.59 -24.88
CA LEU A 159 -4.33 9.07 -23.50
C LEU A 159 -2.91 9.57 -23.19
N PHE A 160 -1.87 9.04 -23.86
CA PHE A 160 -0.48 9.43 -23.61
C PHE A 160 -0.20 10.90 -23.89
N ARG A 161 -0.89 11.48 -24.86
CA ARG A 161 -0.77 12.91 -25.17
C ARG A 161 -1.48 13.77 -24.15
N GLN A 162 -2.60 13.30 -23.62
CA GLN A 162 -3.47 14.07 -22.73
C GLN A 162 -3.00 14.05 -21.28
N ILE A 163 -2.56 12.90 -20.76
CA ILE A 163 -2.22 12.73 -19.33
C ILE A 163 -0.75 12.38 -19.08
N GLY A 164 0.03 12.13 -20.14
CA GLY A 164 1.45 11.78 -20.07
C GLY A 164 1.73 10.42 -19.41
N ILE A 165 2.95 9.90 -19.55
CA ILE A 165 3.38 8.66 -18.87
C ILE A 165 4.27 8.98 -17.66
N TYR A 166 3.88 8.49 -16.48
CA TYR A 166 4.64 8.62 -15.24
C TYR A 166 5.96 7.86 -15.37
N SER A 167 7.07 8.59 -15.30
CA SER A 167 8.41 8.02 -15.28
C SER A 167 9.28 8.87 -14.35
N PRO A 168 9.52 8.43 -13.10
CA PRO A 168 10.27 9.22 -12.13
C PRO A 168 11.76 9.32 -12.49
N ASN A 169 12.29 8.28 -13.15
CA ASN A 169 13.71 8.16 -13.50
C ASN A 169 14.00 8.50 -14.97
N GLY A 170 12.99 8.95 -15.72
CA GLY A 170 13.16 9.38 -17.11
C GLY A 170 13.76 8.31 -18.02
N SER A 171 13.12 7.16 -18.19
CA SER A 171 13.60 6.17 -19.17
C SER A 171 13.34 6.69 -20.59
N SER A 172 14.36 7.22 -21.24
CA SER A 172 14.38 7.48 -22.67
C SER A 172 14.35 6.14 -23.42
N ILE A 173 13.23 5.83 -24.08
CA ILE A 173 13.24 4.77 -25.09
C ILE A 173 14.16 5.29 -26.21
N PRO A 174 15.15 4.51 -26.69
CA PRO A 174 16.04 4.95 -27.75
C PRO A 174 15.22 5.42 -28.96
N ARG A 175 15.62 6.56 -29.55
CA ARG A 175 14.97 7.23 -30.70
C ARG A 175 14.82 6.38 -31.98
N ARG A 176 15.18 5.10 -31.96
CA ARG A 176 15.15 4.19 -33.12
C ARG A 176 13.74 3.75 -33.53
N THR A 177 12.71 4.09 -32.74
CA THR A 177 11.29 3.91 -33.09
C THR A 177 10.57 5.26 -33.29
N VAL A 178 11.28 6.29 -33.80
CA VAL A 178 10.73 7.65 -34.02
C VAL A 178 10.22 7.84 -35.46
N SER A 179 10.43 6.90 -36.38
CA SER A 179 9.99 7.08 -37.78
C SER A 179 8.47 7.03 -37.98
N ARG A 180 7.66 6.72 -36.96
CA ARG A 180 6.19 6.70 -37.14
C ARG A 180 5.31 7.11 -35.95
N LEU A 181 5.84 7.50 -34.79
CA LEU A 181 4.99 7.86 -33.63
C LEU A 181 5.47 9.08 -32.83
N LEU A 182 4.68 10.15 -32.98
CA LEU A 182 4.17 11.07 -31.95
C LEU A 182 5.01 11.21 -30.67
N THR A 183 5.57 12.40 -30.48
CA THR A 183 6.24 12.89 -29.27
C THR A 183 5.45 12.59 -27.99
N THR A 184 5.90 11.62 -27.19
CA THR A 184 5.32 11.29 -25.88
C THR A 184 6.07 12.02 -24.76
N LYS A 185 5.36 12.85 -23.98
CA LYS A 185 5.94 13.56 -22.82
C LYS A 185 5.94 12.63 -21.61
N LYS A 186 7.12 12.12 -21.23
CA LYS A 186 7.35 11.44 -19.95
C LYS A 186 7.73 12.47 -18.90
N THR A 187 6.98 12.55 -17.80
CA THR A 187 7.27 13.53 -16.73
C THR A 187 6.94 12.96 -15.36
N ARG A 188 7.54 13.50 -14.30
CA ARG A 188 7.17 13.19 -12.89
C ARG A 188 5.75 13.59 -12.53
N LYS A 189 5.12 14.48 -13.30
CA LYS A 189 3.73 14.95 -13.10
C LYS A 189 2.71 14.15 -13.92
N ALA A 190 3.15 13.22 -14.75
CA ALA A 190 2.26 12.41 -15.55
C ALA A 190 1.49 11.39 -14.69
N ARG A 191 0.28 11.02 -15.13
CA ARG A 191 -0.65 10.19 -14.35
C ARG A 191 -0.76 8.75 -14.87
N PHE A 192 -0.41 8.51 -16.12
CA PHE A 192 -0.49 7.17 -16.69
C PHE A 192 0.67 6.30 -16.18
N CYS A 193 0.37 5.16 -15.56
CA CYS A 193 1.41 4.25 -15.07
C CYS A 193 1.56 3.04 -15.98
N ARG A 194 2.73 2.97 -16.63
CA ARG A 194 3.17 1.80 -17.38
C ARG A 194 4.05 0.95 -16.47
N LYS A 195 3.60 -0.24 -16.14
CA LYS A 195 4.51 -1.30 -15.67
C LYS A 195 5.02 -2.01 -16.93
N GLY A 196 6.32 -2.30 -17.01
CA GLY A 196 6.92 -2.98 -18.18
C GLY A 196 6.33 -4.38 -18.37
N SER A 197 6.92 -5.22 -19.23
CA SER A 197 6.53 -6.62 -19.42
C SER A 197 6.68 -7.44 -18.12
N THR A 198 5.70 -7.30 -17.24
CA THR A 198 5.63 -7.87 -15.90
C THR A 198 4.21 -8.39 -15.73
N SER A 199 4.08 -9.59 -15.15
CA SER A 199 2.79 -10.25 -15.03
C SER A 199 1.83 -9.45 -14.16
N TRP A 200 0.53 -9.71 -14.31
CA TRP A 200 -0.53 -9.12 -13.50
C TRP A 200 -0.22 -9.16 -11.99
N ALA A 201 0.41 -10.23 -11.50
CA ALA A 201 0.85 -10.38 -10.10
C ALA A 201 1.74 -9.22 -9.60
N GLN A 202 2.56 -8.64 -10.47
CA GLN A 202 3.43 -7.49 -10.12
C GLN A 202 2.72 -6.14 -10.36
N ALA A 203 1.65 -6.12 -11.15
CA ALA A 203 0.79 -4.96 -11.30
C ALA A 203 -0.19 -4.77 -10.11
N HIS A 204 -0.66 -5.87 -9.53
CA HIS A 204 -1.65 -5.91 -8.45
C HIS A 204 -1.34 -5.04 -7.23
N PRO A 205 -0.11 -4.97 -6.66
CA PRO A 205 0.15 -4.11 -5.53
C PRO A 205 -0.13 -2.63 -5.82
N GLY A 206 0.16 -2.18 -7.05
CA GLY A 206 -0.12 -0.80 -7.48
C GLY A 206 -1.62 -0.53 -7.66
N TRP A 207 -2.40 -1.55 -8.02
CA TRP A 207 -3.87 -1.46 -8.12
C TRP A 207 -4.55 -1.55 -6.75
N LEU A 208 -4.01 -2.35 -5.83
CA LEU A 208 -4.55 -2.57 -4.48
C LEU A 208 -4.21 -1.42 -3.53
N LEU A 209 -2.98 -0.89 -3.58
CA LEU A 209 -2.52 0.16 -2.66
C LEU A 209 -3.10 1.52 -2.98
N ARG A 210 -3.45 1.80 -4.23
CA ARG A 210 -3.80 3.15 -4.68
C ARG A 210 -5.22 3.61 -4.29
N PRO A 211 -6.24 2.74 -4.21
CA PRO A 211 -7.51 3.05 -3.54
C PRO A 211 -7.33 3.34 -2.04
N LEU A 212 -6.22 2.91 -1.44
CA LEU A 212 -5.94 3.00 -0.01
C LEU A 212 -4.90 4.07 0.37
N THR A 213 -4.21 4.69 -0.60
CA THR A 213 -3.11 5.63 -0.38
C THR A 213 -3.16 6.83 -1.33
N ALA A 214 -2.64 7.99 -0.90
CA ALA A 214 -2.60 9.23 -1.67
C ALA A 214 -1.94 9.06 -3.06
N PRO A 215 -2.30 9.88 -4.07
CA PRO A 215 -2.07 9.60 -5.51
C PRO A 215 -0.60 9.60 -6.00
N THR A 216 0.40 9.65 -5.13
CA THR A 216 1.78 10.00 -5.49
C THR A 216 2.73 8.83 -5.80
N THR A 217 2.32 7.57 -5.67
CA THR A 217 3.22 6.43 -5.87
C THR A 217 2.71 5.42 -6.89
N CYS A 218 3.24 5.48 -8.10
CA CYS A 218 3.40 4.28 -8.92
C CYS A 218 4.78 3.68 -8.63
N ARG A 219 4.81 2.79 -7.64
CA ARG A 219 5.88 1.82 -7.42
C ARG A 219 5.25 0.43 -7.45
#